data_AF-A0A1F8YA80-F1
#
_entry.id   AF-A0A1F8YA80-F1
#
_cell.length_a   1.000
_cell.length_b   1.000
_cell.length_c   1.000
_cell.angle_alpha   90.00
_cell.angle_beta   90.00
_cell.angle_gamma   90.00
#
_symmetry.space_group_name_H-M   'P 1'
#
loop_
_entity.id
_entity.type
_entity.pdbx_description
1 polymer ?
#
loop_
_entity_poly.entity_id
_entity_poly.type
_entity_poly.pdbx_seq_one_letter_code
_entity_poly.pdbx_strand_id
1 'polypeptide(L)' 'MGAIAVSKKEEEQIERLRKELGISTKSGLIRVALKALEKKAEEERLRREIQKSVQRCAEADREENQELLSAGMARHSTD' A
#
# COMPACT_ATOMS: atom_id res chain seq x y z
N MET A 1 -22.23 -15.26 -17.88
CA MET A 1 -21.57 -14.00 -17.46
C MET A 1 -22.38 -13.43 -16.31
N GLY A 2 -21.79 -13.25 -15.13
CA GLY A 2 -22.46 -12.59 -14.02
C GLY A 2 -22.60 -11.09 -14.33
N ALA A 3 -23.78 -10.52 -14.13
CA ALA A 3 -24.00 -9.09 -14.29
C ALA A 3 -23.55 -8.36 -13.01
N ILE A 4 -22.69 -7.36 -13.16
CA ILE A 4 -22.37 -6.42 -12.08
C ILE A 4 -23.29 -5.22 -12.29
N ALA A 5 -24.08 -4.87 -11.29
CA ALA A 5 -24.87 -3.66 -11.31
C ALA A 5 -23.94 -2.46 -11.11
N VAL A 6 -23.86 -1.58 -12.10
CA VAL A 6 -23.16 -0.31 -12.04
C VAL A 6 -24.12 0.83 -12.38
N SER A 7 -23.88 2.00 -11.82
CA SER A 7 -24.64 3.20 -12.15
C SER A 7 -24.38 3.63 -13.59
N LYS A 8 -25.31 4.39 -14.19
CA LYS A 8 -25.12 4.95 -15.54
C LYS A 8 -23.85 5.80 -15.65
N LYS A 9 -23.52 6.53 -14.59
CA LYS A 9 -22.32 7.37 -14.52
C LYS A 9 -21.04 6.54 -14.56
N GLU A 10 -21.01 5.42 -13.84
CA GLU A 10 -19.87 4.50 -13.86
C GLU A 10 -19.74 3.81 -15.22
N GLU A 11 -20.86 3.44 -15.84
CA GLU A 11 -20.88 2.87 -17.19
C GLU A 11 -20.29 3.83 -18.24
N GLU A 12 -20.66 5.11 -18.19
CA GLU A 12 -20.08 6.16 -19.04
C GLU A 12 -18.58 6.35 -18.78
N GLN A 13 -18.16 6.28 -17.52
CA GLN A 13 -16.75 6.37 -17.15
C GLN A 13 -15.95 5.17 -17.66
N ILE A 14 -16.50 3.96 -17.55
CA ILE A 14 -15.92 2.72 -18.10
C ILE A 14 -15.73 2.87 -19.61
N GLU A 15 -16.73 3.36 -20.35
CA GLU A 15 -16.59 3.49 -21.80
C GLU A 15 -15.64 4.59 -22.25
N ARG A 16 -15.59 5.71 -21.52
CA ARG A 16 -14.58 6.74 -21.76
C ARG A 16 -13.16 6.19 -21.56
N LEU A 17 -12.89 5.60 -20.40
CA LEU A 17 -11.58 5.04 -20.07
C LEU A 17 -11.18 3.90 -21.00
N ARG A 18 -12.14 3.05 -21.39
CA ARG A 18 -11.92 1.99 -22.36
C ARG A 18 -11.38 2.55 -23.68
N LYS A 19 -12.01 3.62 -24.21
CA LYS A 19 -11.59 4.27 -25.45
C LYS A 19 -10.24 4.96 -25.31
N GLU A 20 -10.05 5.73 -24.23
CA GLU A 20 -8.80 6.46 -23.96
C GLU A 20 -7.60 5.53 -23.84
N LEU A 21 -7.76 4.38 -23.20
CA LEU A 21 -6.71 3.39 -22.98
C LEU A 21 -6.58 2.36 -24.13
N GLY A 22 -7.38 2.49 -25.20
CA GLY A 22 -7.34 1.58 -26.34
C GLY A 22 -7.75 0.14 -26.02
N ILE A 23 -8.55 -0.08 -24.97
CA ILE A 23 -8.96 -1.41 -24.53
C ILE A 23 -10.19 -1.86 -25.32
N SER A 24 -10.21 -3.11 -25.78
CA SER A 24 -11.26 -3.59 -26.69
C SER A 24 -12.62 -3.80 -26.03
N THR A 25 -12.65 -4.15 -24.74
CA THR A 25 -13.88 -4.56 -24.04
C THR A 25 -13.97 -3.98 -22.63
N LYS A 26 -15.19 -3.77 -22.14
CA LYS A 26 -15.46 -3.35 -20.75
C LYS A 26 -14.85 -4.33 -19.75
N SER A 27 -15.02 -5.63 -19.99
CA SER A 27 -14.40 -6.68 -19.16
C SER A 27 -12.86 -6.64 -19.23
N GLY A 28 -12.29 -6.26 -20.37
CA GLY A 28 -10.85 -6.00 -20.49
C GLY A 28 -10.39 -4.88 -19.57
N LEU A 29 -11.12 -3.76 -19.54
CA LEU A 29 -10.82 -2.63 -18.66
C LEU A 29 -10.92 -3.05 -17.18
N ILE A 30 -11.97 -3.77 -16.82
CA ILE A 30 -12.18 -4.27 -15.45
C ILE A 30 -11.02 -5.18 -15.03
N ARG A 31 -10.55 -6.08 -15.91
CA ARG A 31 -9.38 -6.94 -15.61
C ARG A 31 -8.11 -6.14 -15.36
N VAL A 32 -7.87 -5.08 -16.13
CA VAL A 32 -6.72 -4.19 -15.93
C VAL A 32 -6.85 -3.44 -14.60
N ALA A 33 -8.04 -2.91 -14.31
CA ALA A 33 -8.30 -2.22 -13.05
C ALA A 33 -8.12 -3.14 -11.83
N LEU A 34 -8.61 -4.39 -11.91
CA LEU A 34 -8.42 -5.38 -10.85
C LEU A 34 -6.94 -5.66 -10.56
N LYS A 35 -6.15 -5.92 -11.60
CA LYS A 35 -4.70 -6.15 -11.43
C LYS A 35 -3.98 -4.94 -10.83
N ALA A 36 -4.38 -3.72 -11.22
CA ALA A 36 -3.81 -2.50 -10.67
C ALA A 36 -4.16 -2.32 -9.18
N LEU A 37 -5.39 -2.64 -8.80
CA LEU A 37 -5.85 -2.59 -7.40
C LEU A 37 -5.17 -3.66 -6.54
N GLU A 38 -5.01 -4.89 -7.06
CA GLU A 38 -4.27 -5.97 -6.38
C GLU A 38 -2.82 -5.55 -6.10
N LYS A 39 -2.12 -5.03 -7.12
CA LYS A 39 -0.75 -4.54 -6.97
C LYS A 39 -0.67 -3.41 -5.92
N LYS A 40 -1.59 -2.45 -5.98
CA LYS A 40 -1.63 -1.35 -5.01
C LYS A 40 -1.85 -1.86 -3.58
N ALA A 41 -2.76 -2.81 -3.38
CA ALA A 41 -3.02 -3.40 -2.07
C ALA A 41 -1.79 -4.15 -1.53
N GLU A 42 -1.07 -4.87 -2.39
CA GLU A 42 0.17 -5.55 -2.01
C GLU A 42 1.26 -4.56 -1.59
N GLU A 43 1.46 -3.48 -2.37
CA GLU A 43 2.40 -2.41 -2.03
C GLU A 43 2.06 -1.73 -0.70
N GLU A 44 0.78 -1.44 -0.44
CA GLU A 44 0.33 -0.86 0.82
C GLU A 44 0.56 -1.81 2.00
N ARG A 45 0.35 -3.12 1.82
CA ARG A 45 0.66 -4.12 2.84
C ARG A 45 2.15 -4.13 3.18
N LEU A 46 3.01 -4.18 2.16
CA LEU A 46 4.46 -4.15 2.34
C LEU A 46 4.93 -2.88 3.04
N ARG A 47 4.38 -1.70 2.68
CA ARG A 47 4.69 -0.44 3.36
C ARG A 47 4.37 -0.50 4.85
N ARG A 48 3.22 -1.06 5.23
CA ARG A 48 2.83 -1.23 6.64
C ARG A 48 3.76 -2.19 7.37
N GLU A 49 4.18 -3.28 6.71
CA GLU A 49 5.13 -4.24 7.28
C GLU A 49 6.51 -3.61 7.52
N ILE A 50 7.02 -2.83 6.55
CA ILE A 50 8.26 -2.08 6.69
C ILE A 50 8.16 -1.08 7.85
N GLN A 51 7.08 -0.30 7.91
CA GLN A 51 6.87 0.66 9.00
C GLN A 51 6.90 -0.03 10.37
N LYS A 52 6.21 -1.16 10.51
CA LYS A 52 6.24 -1.97 11.75
C LYS A 52 7.63 -2.50 12.05
N SER A 53 8.40 -2.89 11.02
CA SER A 53 9.77 -3.37 11.23
C SER A 53 10.68 -2.25 11.73
N VAL A 54 10.63 -1.08 11.11
CA VAL A 54 11.41 0.10 11.53
C VAL A 54 11.03 0.49 12.95
N GLN A 55 9.75 0.49 13.29
CA GLN A 55 9.29 0.78 14.64
C GLN A 55 9.86 -0.20 15.67
N ARG A 56 9.83 -1.52 15.41
CA ARG A 56 10.41 -2.52 16.30
C ARG A 56 11.92 -2.34 16.50
N CYS A 57 12.64 -2.02 15.43
CA CYS A 57 14.07 -1.71 15.54
C CYS A 57 14.31 -0.48 16.41
N ALA A 58 13.55 0.60 16.19
CA ALA A 58 13.68 1.82 16.99
C ALA A 58 13.31 1.58 18.48
N GLU A 59 12.34 0.71 18.76
CA GLU A 59 12.00 0.31 20.13
C GLU A 59 13.15 -0.49 20.78
N ALA A 60 13.73 -1.46 20.06
CA ALA A 60 14.87 -2.23 20.53
C ALA A 60 16.11 -1.35 20.76
N ASP A 61 16.41 -0.44 19.83
CA ASP A 61 17.53 0.52 19.97
C ASP A 61 17.35 1.41 21.20
N ARG A 62 16.12 1.83 21.52
CA ARG A 62 15.83 2.62 22.72
C ARG A 62 16.02 1.80 24.00
N GLU A 63 15.56 0.56 24.01
CA GLU A 63 15.73 -0.36 25.14
C GLU A 63 17.22 -0.64 25.40
N GLU A 64 17.98 -0.99 24.36
CA GLU A 64 19.43 -1.18 24.45
C GLU A 64 20.13 0.09 24.96
N ASN A 65 19.76 1.27 24.44
CA ASN A 65 20.39 2.51 24.88
C ASN A 65 20.02 2.86 26.34
N GLN A 66 18.84 2.46 26.84
CA GLN A 66 18.49 2.59 28.26
C GLN A 66 19.34 1.65 29.14
N GLU A 67 19.56 0.41 28.71
CA GLU A 67 20.44 -0.52 29.42
C GLU A 67 21.88 0.01 29.46
N LEU A 68 22.39 0.50 28.33
CA LEU A 68 23.72 1.11 28.25
C LEU A 68 23.82 2.40 29.06
N LEU A 69 22.75 3.19 29.18
CA LEU A 69 22.68 4.39 30.02
C LEU A 69 22.87 4.00 31.48
N SER A 70 22.17 2.96 31.92
CA SER A 70 22.29 2.42 33.29
C SER A 70 23.69 1.89 33.59
N ALA A 71 24.38 1.37 32.57
CA ALA A 71 25.78 0.91 32.65
C ALA A 71 26.83 2.03 32.47
N GLY A 72 26.42 3.29 32.27
CA GLY A 72 27.31 4.43 32.09
C GLY A 72 28.03 4.48 30.72
N MET A 73 27.57 3.70 29.74
CA MET A 73 28.20 3.53 28.42
C MET A 73 27.37 4.05 27.24
N ALA A 74 26.18 4.60 27.48
CA ALA A 74 25.30 5.02 26.39
C ALA A 74 25.77 6.27 25.65
N ARG A 75 25.32 6.35 24.39
CA ARG A 75 25.43 7.56 23.58
C ARG A 75 24.23 8.45 23.86
N HIS A 76 24.46 9.72 24.18
CA HIS A 76 23.40 10.72 24.25
C HIS A 76 22.75 10.86 22.86
N SER A 77 21.55 10.32 22.68
CA SER A 77 20.73 10.62 21.52
C SER A 77 20.18 12.04 21.69
N THR A 78 20.89 13.02 21.16
CA THR A 78 20.33 14.35 20.91
C THR A 78 19.48 14.26 19.65
N ASP A 79 18.16 14.16 19.83
CA ASP A 79 17.20 14.63 18.82
C ASP A 79 17.07 16.16 18.93
#